data_AF-A0AAV4BGI8-F1
#
_entry.id   AF-A0AAV4BGI8-F1
#
_cell.length_a   1.000
_cell.length_b   1.000
_cell.length_c   1.000
_cell.angle_alpha   90.00
_cell.angle_beta   90.00
_cell.angle_gamma   90.00
#
_symmetry.space_group_name_H-M   'P 1'
#
loop_
_entity.id
_entity.type
_entity.pdbx_description
1 polymer ?
#
loop_
_entity_poly.entity_id
_entity_poly.type
_entity_poly.pdbx_seq_one_letter_code
_entity_poly.pdbx_strand_id
1 'polypeptide(L)'
;EKISVSELKSQGKSESSRPYMFAVDGVRKPYNFINKFGTLIGFDVEVVKQVCQIAGKKCATILLPFSDCSFTYKGIDYAGRGIASELIDGCPSYDITIDRKNEFDFTLPYIETRAIFSVAPGNPTDFDPDKSDFRDFKLVRLSGSSTNGPCLTRLDKQYSKFLIADNYEQAKQMILDGVADVLFSGAKPKSQGLETLPGAVHCDDSGAGVLLRKGSHIARWWDPAFKKFYFSGEYNKLCWEAERKYGERLSCLPRPEEANFRLLTQLTASAQEDEYLWRFVVSGAIAPYSFLTKEGKLVGWTKDFISEVCRIAKKKCVLMLAKVAECTARDGEIFYPGPGLQQGNFDACTGYFNTYERQNSFDFTDPYLVSDASFYVLPGNPKKFDPSKGDYSKFVLVRADTSITNDHCLNRLGKKFGKLITVKDMRAAIKTIKEGEADAWFTKRKGVTELEELKERFHCENVGTSVMTRKGSDLPTWWNRAFRIFYASGDFNRFCERKGREFDFDFPCVPPPKGWQE
;
A
#
# COMPACT_ATOMS: atom_id res chain seq x y z
N GLU A 1 -35.66 -44.11 -1.14
CA GLU A 1 -34.61 -43.89 -2.15
C GLU A 1 -33.66 -42.80 -1.67
N LYS A 2 -32.36 -42.96 -1.96
CA LYS A 2 -31.29 -42.03 -1.59
C LYS A 2 -31.26 -40.89 -2.62
N ILE A 3 -31.45 -39.65 -2.19
CA ILE A 3 -31.08 -38.49 -3.01
C ILE A 3 -29.55 -38.39 -2.94
N SER A 4 -28.88 -38.52 -4.09
CA SER A 4 -27.42 -38.52 -4.16
C SER A 4 -26.88 -37.09 -4.00
N VAL A 5 -25.78 -36.98 -3.25
CA VAL A 5 -25.03 -35.74 -2.95
C VAL A 5 -24.27 -35.21 -4.19
N SER A 6 -24.68 -35.59 -5.40
CA SER A 6 -23.98 -35.28 -6.66
C SER A 6 -24.56 -34.12 -7.46
N GLU A 7 -25.64 -33.47 -7.01
CA GLU A 7 -26.30 -32.37 -7.75
C GLU A 7 -26.01 -30.96 -7.19
N LEU A 8 -25.07 -30.81 -6.24
CA LEU A 8 -24.63 -29.51 -5.70
C LEU A 8 -23.29 -29.03 -6.26
N LYS A 9 -23.03 -29.25 -7.55
CA LYS A 9 -21.89 -28.63 -8.24
C LYS A 9 -22.35 -27.85 -9.47
N SER A 10 -21.86 -26.60 -9.51
CA SER A 10 -21.96 -25.59 -10.57
C SER A 10 -23.36 -25.05 -10.90
N GLN A 11 -23.96 -24.34 -9.95
CA GLN A 11 -24.69 -23.14 -10.35
C GLN A 11 -23.69 -21.97 -10.34
N GLY A 12 -23.38 -21.46 -11.54
CA GLY A 12 -22.57 -20.27 -11.71
C GLY A 12 -23.15 -19.14 -10.86
N LYS A 13 -22.26 -18.41 -10.16
CA LYS A 13 -22.62 -17.14 -9.51
C LYS A 13 -23.34 -16.28 -10.55
N SER A 14 -24.65 -16.10 -10.38
CA SER A 14 -25.40 -15.01 -11.00
C SER A 14 -24.58 -13.73 -10.83
N GLU A 15 -24.14 -13.12 -11.93
CA GLU A 15 -23.55 -11.78 -11.93
C GLU A 15 -24.55 -10.88 -11.19
N SER A 16 -24.16 -10.35 -10.03
CA SER A 16 -25.12 -9.68 -9.15
C SER A 16 -25.75 -8.51 -9.89
N SER A 17 -27.07 -8.39 -9.86
CA SER A 17 -27.86 -7.32 -10.49
C SER A 17 -27.58 -5.91 -9.94
N ARG A 18 -26.54 -5.74 -9.10
CA ARG A 18 -26.15 -4.44 -8.56
C ARG A 18 -25.48 -3.61 -9.65
N PRO A 19 -25.73 -2.30 -9.72
CA PRO A 19 -25.00 -1.45 -10.64
C PRO A 19 -23.53 -1.36 -10.22
N TYR A 20 -22.63 -1.15 -11.18
CA TYR A 20 -21.25 -0.78 -10.90
C TYR A 20 -21.21 0.66 -10.37
N MET A 21 -20.62 0.86 -9.20
CA MET A 21 -20.54 2.14 -8.51
C MET A 21 -19.20 2.81 -8.77
N PHE A 22 -19.21 3.98 -9.39
CA PHE A 22 -18.01 4.81 -9.55
C PHE A 22 -18.09 6.00 -8.60
N ALA A 23 -17.01 6.31 -7.88
CA ALA A 23 -16.99 7.43 -6.94
C ALA A 23 -16.18 8.61 -7.43
N VAL A 24 -16.69 9.81 -7.16
CA VAL A 24 -16.01 11.08 -7.38
C VAL A 24 -16.23 12.00 -6.18
N ASP A 25 -15.35 12.99 -5.98
CA ASP A 25 -15.46 13.93 -4.85
C ASP A 25 -16.41 15.10 -5.11
N GLY A 26 -16.72 15.39 -6.38
CA GLY A 26 -17.69 16.42 -6.77
C GLY A 26 -17.18 17.85 -6.60
N VAL A 27 -15.87 18.07 -6.52
CA VAL A 27 -15.28 19.42 -6.35
C VAL A 27 -14.30 19.82 -7.45
N ARG A 28 -14.09 18.98 -8.46
CA ARG A 28 -13.08 19.18 -9.50
C ARG A 28 -13.70 19.58 -10.85
N LYS A 29 -14.01 20.87 -11.02
CA LYS A 29 -14.40 21.41 -12.33
C LYS A 29 -13.22 21.35 -13.35
N PRO A 30 -13.45 21.04 -14.64
CA PRO A 30 -14.70 20.59 -15.29
C PRO A 30 -14.94 19.07 -15.28
N TYR A 31 -14.17 18.31 -14.51
CA TYR A 31 -14.16 16.84 -14.52
C TYR A 31 -15.31 16.20 -13.74
N ASN A 32 -15.49 16.55 -12.47
CA ASN A 32 -16.62 16.12 -11.67
C ASN A 32 -16.93 17.19 -10.63
N PHE A 33 -18.14 17.74 -10.66
CA PHE A 33 -18.52 18.82 -9.77
C PHE A 33 -20.02 18.93 -9.57
N ILE A 34 -20.42 19.52 -8.43
CA ILE A 34 -21.81 19.88 -8.17
C ILE A 34 -22.12 21.23 -8.83
N ASN A 35 -23.11 21.24 -9.72
CA ASN A 35 -23.57 22.48 -10.35
C ASN A 35 -24.42 23.34 -9.39
N LYS A 36 -24.81 24.53 -9.84
CA LYS A 36 -25.66 25.45 -9.05
C LYS A 36 -27.03 24.89 -8.64
N PHE A 37 -27.47 23.78 -9.23
CA PHE A 37 -28.72 23.10 -8.93
C PHE A 37 -28.53 21.88 -8.02
N GLY A 38 -27.33 21.65 -7.48
CA GLY A 38 -27.05 20.49 -6.62
C GLY A 38 -26.87 19.17 -7.39
N THR A 39 -26.74 19.20 -8.71
CA THR A 39 -26.57 17.98 -9.53
C THR A 39 -25.10 17.69 -9.80
N LEU A 40 -24.68 16.43 -9.61
CA LEU A 40 -23.37 15.93 -9.99
C LEU A 40 -23.25 15.83 -11.52
N ILE A 41 -22.35 16.62 -12.09
CA ILE A 41 -22.07 16.68 -13.53
C ILE A 41 -20.55 16.73 -13.77
N GLY A 42 -20.14 16.69 -15.03
CA GLY A 42 -18.75 16.85 -15.43
C GLY A 42 -18.29 15.74 -16.39
N PHE A 43 -17.10 15.95 -16.97
CA PHE A 43 -16.52 15.05 -17.95
C PHE A 43 -16.37 13.59 -17.47
N ASP A 44 -15.94 13.36 -16.22
CA ASP A 44 -15.80 12.00 -15.67
C ASP A 44 -17.14 11.27 -15.61
N VAL A 45 -18.20 11.99 -15.23
CA VAL A 45 -19.56 11.44 -15.14
C VAL A 45 -20.05 11.02 -16.54
N GLU A 46 -19.76 11.83 -17.55
CA GLU A 46 -20.13 11.58 -18.94
C GLU A 46 -19.34 10.43 -19.56
N VAL A 47 -18.02 10.34 -19.31
CA VAL A 47 -17.18 9.22 -19.77
C VAL A 47 -17.63 7.90 -19.15
N VAL A 48 -17.85 7.85 -17.82
CA VAL A 48 -18.35 6.65 -17.14
C VAL A 48 -19.67 6.19 -17.75
N LYS A 49 -20.61 7.12 -17.93
CA LYS A 49 -21.92 6.81 -18.52
C LYS A 49 -21.76 6.22 -19.92
N GLN A 50 -20.95 6.83 -20.77
CA GLN A 50 -20.79 6.41 -22.17
C GLN A 50 -20.07 5.06 -22.30
N VAL A 51 -19.00 4.85 -21.55
CA VAL A 51 -18.27 3.56 -21.56
C VAL A 51 -19.17 2.43 -21.05
N CYS A 52 -19.91 2.67 -19.96
CA CYS A 52 -20.87 1.69 -19.44
C CYS A 52 -21.99 1.37 -20.44
N GLN A 53 -22.51 2.36 -21.16
CA GLN A 53 -23.51 2.15 -22.20
C GLN A 53 -22.95 1.29 -23.35
N ILE A 54 -21.73 1.57 -23.81
CA ILE A 54 -21.05 0.78 -24.85
C ILE A 54 -20.77 -0.65 -24.36
N ALA A 55 -20.45 -0.82 -23.08
CA ALA A 55 -20.21 -2.12 -22.46
C ALA A 55 -21.49 -2.90 -22.12
N GLY A 56 -22.68 -2.29 -22.23
CA GLY A 56 -23.93 -2.89 -21.78
C GLY A 56 -24.00 -3.12 -20.26
N LYS A 57 -23.26 -2.33 -19.47
CA LYS A 57 -23.22 -2.45 -18.00
C LYS A 57 -24.07 -1.37 -17.34
N LYS A 58 -24.79 -1.73 -16.28
CA LYS A 58 -25.52 -0.78 -15.45
C LYS A 58 -24.54 -0.12 -14.49
N CYS A 59 -24.35 1.19 -14.60
CA CYS A 59 -23.41 1.94 -13.76
C CYS A 59 -24.10 3.13 -13.08
N ALA A 60 -23.56 3.57 -11.96
CA ALA A 60 -23.92 4.81 -11.30
C ALA A 60 -22.65 5.53 -10.83
N THR A 61 -22.67 6.86 -10.87
CA THR A 61 -21.63 7.69 -10.29
C THR A 61 -22.16 8.32 -9.00
N ILE A 62 -21.43 8.17 -7.89
CA ILE A 62 -21.82 8.64 -6.57
C ILE A 62 -20.77 9.59 -5.99
N LEU A 63 -21.18 10.36 -4.99
CA LEU A 63 -20.28 11.21 -4.21
C LEU A 63 -19.69 10.42 -3.05
N LEU A 64 -18.37 10.43 -2.94
CA LEU A 64 -17.65 10.04 -1.73
C LEU A 64 -16.45 10.96 -1.53
N PRO A 65 -16.01 11.20 -0.29
CA PRO A 65 -14.72 11.84 -0.03
C PRO A 65 -13.58 11.19 -0.81
N PHE A 66 -12.61 11.98 -1.27
CA PHE A 66 -11.41 11.49 -1.95
C PHE A 66 -10.72 10.34 -1.19
N SER A 67 -10.73 10.41 0.14
CA SER A 67 -10.14 9.41 1.04
C SER A 67 -10.81 8.04 1.02
N ASP A 68 -12.02 7.91 0.47
CA ASP A 68 -12.68 6.61 0.26
C ASP A 68 -12.18 5.89 -1.01
N CYS A 69 -11.59 6.63 -1.95
CA CYS A 69 -10.87 6.05 -3.08
C CYS A 69 -9.43 5.69 -2.71
N SER A 70 -8.68 6.68 -2.23
CA SER A 70 -7.31 6.50 -1.74
C SER A 70 -6.93 7.57 -0.72
N PHE A 71 -5.99 7.25 0.17
CA PHE A 71 -5.42 8.23 1.08
C PHE A 71 -3.93 8.02 1.27
N THR A 72 -3.20 9.11 1.51
CA THR A 72 -1.77 9.05 1.78
C THR A 72 -1.53 9.05 3.30
N TYR A 73 -0.78 8.07 3.80
CA TYR A 73 -0.30 8.06 5.18
C TYR A 73 1.22 7.87 5.21
N LYS A 74 1.92 8.81 5.84
CA LYS A 74 3.40 8.84 5.90
C LYS A 74 4.07 8.71 4.53
N GLY A 75 3.50 9.36 3.51
CA GLY A 75 4.05 9.36 2.15
C GLY A 75 3.76 8.10 1.33
N ILE A 76 2.93 7.19 1.84
CA ILE A 76 2.50 5.97 1.15
C ILE A 76 1.01 6.06 0.86
N ASP A 77 0.60 5.75 -0.36
CA ASP A 77 -0.81 5.68 -0.77
C ASP A 77 -1.40 4.31 -0.43
N TYR A 78 -2.58 4.32 0.19
CA TYR A 78 -3.35 3.14 0.57
C TYR A 78 -4.76 3.23 -0.02
N ALA A 79 -5.39 2.07 -0.23
CA ALA A 79 -6.80 2.01 -0.62
C ALA A 79 -7.70 2.65 0.44
N GLY A 80 -8.56 3.56 -0.01
CA GLY A 80 -9.63 4.09 0.81
C GLY A 80 -10.69 3.03 1.12
N ARG A 81 -11.53 3.28 2.12
CA ARG A 81 -12.53 2.29 2.55
C ARG A 81 -13.51 1.94 1.45
N GLY A 82 -13.86 2.88 0.58
CA GLY A 82 -14.72 2.65 -0.57
C GLY A 82 -14.21 1.54 -1.48
N ILE A 83 -12.95 1.67 -1.94
CA ILE A 83 -12.30 0.67 -2.80
C ILE A 83 -12.02 -0.63 -2.05
N ALA A 84 -11.53 -0.51 -0.81
CA ALA A 84 -11.15 -1.67 -0.01
C ALA A 84 -12.35 -2.58 0.25
N SER A 85 -13.46 -2.01 0.75
CA SER A 85 -14.65 -2.78 1.19
C SER A 85 -15.63 -3.15 0.06
N GLU A 86 -15.27 -2.95 -1.20
CA GLU A 86 -16.16 -3.15 -2.37
C GLU A 86 -17.46 -2.33 -2.32
N LEU A 87 -17.48 -1.23 -1.55
CA LEU A 87 -18.59 -0.27 -1.60
C LEU A 87 -18.69 0.38 -2.99
N ILE A 88 -17.52 0.57 -3.63
CA ILE A 88 -17.39 1.09 -4.98
C ILE A 88 -16.46 0.22 -5.83
N ASP A 89 -16.64 0.34 -7.13
CA ASP A 89 -16.00 -0.47 -8.16
C ASP A 89 -14.82 0.27 -8.82
N GLY A 90 -14.85 1.61 -8.84
CA GLY A 90 -13.72 2.41 -9.31
C GLY A 90 -13.84 3.90 -9.04
N CYS A 91 -12.73 4.62 -9.17
CA CYS A 91 -12.66 6.07 -9.00
C CYS A 91 -12.06 6.71 -10.26
N PRO A 92 -12.85 7.47 -11.05
CA PRO A 92 -12.37 8.15 -12.24
C PRO A 92 -11.32 9.22 -11.91
N SER A 93 -10.51 9.61 -12.91
CA SER A 93 -9.63 10.79 -12.89
C SER A 93 -8.42 10.69 -11.95
N TYR A 94 -7.90 9.48 -11.74
CA TYR A 94 -6.67 9.24 -10.97
C TYR A 94 -5.47 9.00 -11.87
N ASP A 95 -4.43 9.81 -11.67
CA ASP A 95 -3.13 9.63 -12.32
C ASP A 95 -2.59 8.23 -12.05
N ILE A 96 -2.20 7.56 -13.14
CA ILE A 96 -1.65 6.22 -13.14
C ILE A 96 -0.16 6.36 -12.78
N THR A 97 0.25 6.10 -11.54
CA THR A 97 1.66 6.26 -11.11
C THR A 97 2.29 4.93 -10.70
N ILE A 98 3.63 4.83 -10.74
CA ILE A 98 4.37 3.64 -10.28
C ILE A 98 4.06 3.35 -8.81
N ASP A 99 4.02 4.38 -7.97
CA ASP A 99 3.70 4.31 -6.55
C ASP A 99 2.28 3.79 -6.30
N ARG A 100 1.28 4.29 -7.03
CA ARG A 100 -0.11 3.82 -6.91
C ARG A 100 -0.30 2.41 -7.45
N LYS A 101 0.43 2.01 -8.51
CA LYS A 101 0.37 0.64 -9.06
C LYS A 101 0.79 -0.45 -8.08
N ASN A 102 1.47 -0.11 -6.99
CA ASN A 102 1.73 -1.07 -5.91
C ASN A 102 0.44 -1.51 -5.20
N GLU A 103 -0.59 -0.66 -5.16
CA GLU A 103 -1.84 -0.91 -4.42
C GLU A 103 -3.08 -1.03 -5.32
N PHE A 104 -3.06 -0.35 -6.46
CA PHE A 104 -4.21 -0.24 -7.34
C PHE A 104 -3.95 -0.87 -8.70
N ASP A 105 -5.03 -1.27 -9.36
CA ASP A 105 -5.05 -1.44 -10.81
C ASP A 105 -5.75 -0.24 -11.44
N PHE A 106 -5.62 -0.10 -12.75
CA PHE A 106 -6.21 1.01 -13.49
C PHE A 106 -6.82 0.50 -14.78
N THR A 107 -7.84 1.18 -15.27
CA THR A 107 -8.22 1.11 -16.69
C THR A 107 -7.15 1.78 -17.54
N LEU A 108 -7.30 1.68 -18.86
CA LEU A 108 -6.58 2.55 -19.78
C LEU A 108 -6.81 4.04 -19.43
N PRO A 109 -5.80 4.90 -19.68
CA PRO A 109 -5.96 6.32 -19.46
C PRO A 109 -7.04 6.87 -20.39
N TYR A 110 -7.79 7.86 -19.91
CA TYR A 110 -8.72 8.64 -20.72
C TYR A 110 -8.50 10.15 -20.53
N ILE A 111 -7.49 10.55 -19.75
CA ILE A 111 -7.07 11.94 -19.55
C ILE A 111 -5.55 11.99 -19.69
N GLU A 112 -5.04 12.96 -20.43
CA GLU A 112 -3.63 13.33 -20.40
C GLU A 112 -3.33 14.13 -19.14
N THR A 113 -2.25 13.78 -18.45
CA THR A 113 -1.82 14.49 -17.24
C THR A 113 -0.45 15.09 -17.46
N ARG A 114 -0.25 16.27 -16.89
CA ARG A 114 1.04 16.97 -16.83
C ARG A 114 1.18 17.62 -15.48
N ALA A 115 2.37 17.59 -14.93
CA ALA A 115 2.75 18.32 -13.74
C ALA A 115 3.53 19.59 -14.12
N ILE A 116 3.35 20.64 -13.34
CA ILE A 116 3.95 21.95 -13.54
C ILE A 116 4.51 22.47 -12.22
N PHE A 117 5.44 23.42 -12.33
CA PHE A 117 5.92 24.23 -11.22
C PHE A 117 5.28 25.61 -11.29
N SER A 118 4.76 26.08 -10.16
CA SER A 118 4.17 27.41 -10.04
C SER A 118 4.79 28.18 -8.88
N VAL A 119 5.03 29.47 -9.08
CA VAL A 119 5.73 30.35 -8.14
C VAL A 119 4.93 31.63 -7.92
N ALA A 120 5.34 32.45 -6.95
CA ALA A 120 4.79 33.79 -6.79
C ALA A 120 5.05 34.64 -8.05
N PRO A 121 4.18 35.60 -8.40
CA PRO A 121 4.37 36.46 -9.57
C PRO A 121 5.76 37.13 -9.60
N GLY A 122 6.45 37.02 -10.72
CA GLY A 122 7.79 37.54 -10.93
C GLY A 122 8.92 36.59 -10.50
N ASN A 123 8.59 35.36 -10.09
CA ASN A 123 9.54 34.33 -9.65
C ASN A 123 10.62 34.86 -8.68
N PRO A 124 10.25 35.39 -7.50
CA PRO A 124 11.16 36.13 -6.62
C PRO A 124 12.32 35.29 -6.07
N THR A 125 12.20 33.96 -6.08
CA THR A 125 13.23 33.03 -5.62
C THR A 125 14.14 32.55 -6.74
N ASP A 126 13.94 33.00 -7.98
CA ASP A 126 14.68 32.53 -9.16
C ASP A 126 14.66 30.99 -9.29
N PHE A 127 13.49 30.40 -9.05
CA PHE A 127 13.34 28.96 -9.21
C PHE A 127 13.38 28.60 -10.69
N ASP A 128 14.18 27.60 -11.02
CA ASP A 128 14.35 27.10 -12.37
C ASP A 128 13.99 25.60 -12.41
N PRO A 129 12.90 25.21 -13.11
CA PRO A 129 12.45 23.82 -13.17
C PRO A 129 13.43 22.90 -13.91
N ASP A 130 14.37 23.45 -14.69
CA ASP A 130 15.35 22.65 -15.44
C ASP A 130 16.53 22.21 -14.55
N LYS A 131 16.80 22.91 -13.44
CA LYS A 131 17.84 22.53 -12.46
C LYS A 131 17.58 21.15 -11.85
N SER A 132 18.63 20.40 -11.54
CA SER A 132 18.53 19.08 -10.90
C SER A 132 18.45 19.14 -9.38
N ASP A 133 18.75 20.27 -8.76
CA ASP A 133 18.76 20.42 -7.31
C ASP A 133 17.76 21.48 -6.86
N PHE A 134 16.75 21.04 -6.11
CA PHE A 134 15.70 21.87 -5.52
C PHE A 134 15.82 21.97 -4.00
N ARG A 135 16.93 21.52 -3.39
CA ARG A 135 17.06 21.46 -1.93
C ARG A 135 17.02 22.81 -1.23
N ASP A 136 17.40 23.88 -1.94
CA ASP A 136 17.39 25.25 -1.45
C ASP A 136 15.98 25.87 -1.45
N PHE A 137 14.99 25.20 -2.06
CA PHE A 137 13.62 25.70 -2.19
C PHE A 137 12.64 24.94 -1.28
N LYS A 138 11.70 25.67 -0.69
CA LYS A 138 10.57 25.14 0.06
C LYS A 138 9.44 24.77 -0.90
N LEU A 139 9.46 23.50 -1.32
CA LEU A 139 8.42 22.96 -2.19
C LEU A 139 7.12 22.68 -1.40
N VAL A 140 5.97 23.07 -1.96
CA VAL A 140 4.65 22.66 -1.50
C VAL A 140 3.96 21.80 -2.55
N ARG A 141 3.18 20.81 -2.10
CA ARG A 141 2.32 19.99 -2.95
C ARG A 141 0.93 19.82 -2.33
N LEU A 142 0.00 19.32 -3.14
CA LEU A 142 -1.33 18.94 -2.66
C LEU A 142 -1.31 17.56 -1.99
N SER A 143 -2.11 17.41 -0.93
CA SER A 143 -2.34 16.13 -0.28
C SER A 143 -2.93 15.12 -1.29
N GLY A 144 -2.45 13.88 -1.27
CA GLY A 144 -2.90 12.83 -2.21
C GLY A 144 -2.46 12.99 -3.67
N SER A 145 -1.69 14.04 -4.05
CA SER A 145 -1.26 14.23 -5.44
C SER A 145 -0.15 13.28 -5.89
N SER A 146 -0.12 13.01 -7.20
CA SER A 146 0.98 12.33 -7.90
C SER A 146 2.26 13.18 -7.99
N THR A 147 2.15 14.50 -7.83
CA THR A 147 3.25 15.46 -7.78
C THR A 147 3.96 15.42 -6.43
N ASN A 148 4.65 14.30 -6.21
CA ASN A 148 5.24 13.94 -4.92
C ASN A 148 6.74 13.69 -5.05
N GLY A 149 7.35 13.34 -3.92
CA GLY A 149 8.78 13.01 -3.85
C GLY A 149 9.21 11.89 -4.80
N PRO A 150 8.51 10.75 -4.84
CA PRO A 150 8.74 9.72 -5.84
C PRO A 150 8.75 10.21 -7.29
N CYS A 151 7.85 11.12 -7.66
CA CYS A 151 7.90 11.74 -8.99
C CYS A 151 9.20 12.52 -9.22
N LEU A 152 9.59 13.41 -8.30
CA LEU A 152 10.83 14.18 -8.43
C LEU A 152 12.07 13.28 -8.52
N THR A 153 12.12 12.21 -7.73
CA THR A 153 13.22 11.24 -7.82
C THR A 153 13.28 10.55 -9.18
N ARG A 154 12.14 10.20 -9.79
CA ARG A 154 12.11 9.64 -11.15
C ARG A 154 12.50 10.63 -12.24
N LEU A 155 12.45 11.93 -11.94
CA LEU A 155 12.89 13.02 -12.81
C LEU A 155 14.35 13.43 -12.51
N ASP A 156 15.09 12.65 -11.72
CA ASP A 156 16.45 12.93 -11.27
C ASP A 156 16.62 14.28 -10.56
N LYS A 157 15.57 14.74 -9.87
CA LYS A 157 15.57 15.97 -9.08
C LYS A 157 15.85 15.68 -7.60
N GLN A 158 16.87 16.33 -7.05
CA GLN A 158 17.12 16.36 -5.60
C GLN A 158 16.18 17.38 -4.96
N TYR A 159 15.62 17.04 -3.80
CA TYR A 159 14.72 17.91 -3.07
C TYR A 159 14.83 17.66 -1.56
N SER A 160 14.42 18.65 -0.79
CA SER A 160 14.32 18.56 0.67
C SER A 160 13.01 17.86 1.07
N LYS A 161 12.18 18.46 1.92
CA LYS A 161 10.87 17.92 2.27
C LYS A 161 9.78 18.82 1.67
N PHE A 162 8.69 18.20 1.25
CA PHE A 162 7.47 18.93 0.89
C PHE A 162 6.73 19.47 2.10
N LEU A 163 6.29 20.72 1.99
CA LEU A 163 5.10 21.20 2.67
C LEU A 163 3.86 20.59 2.00
N ILE A 164 2.80 20.37 2.78
CA ILE A 164 1.55 19.76 2.29
C ILE A 164 0.41 20.75 2.48
N ALA A 165 -0.32 20.99 1.42
CA ALA A 165 -1.57 21.73 1.42
C ALA A 165 -2.74 20.78 1.11
N ASP A 166 -3.88 20.98 1.76
CA ASP A 166 -5.11 20.20 1.57
C ASP A 166 -5.78 20.52 0.23
N ASN A 167 -5.62 21.74 -0.27
CA ASN A 167 -6.18 22.20 -1.53
C ASN A 167 -5.32 23.29 -2.18
N TYR A 168 -5.69 23.65 -3.41
CA TYR A 168 -4.95 24.62 -4.21
C TYR A 168 -4.93 26.02 -3.57
N GLU A 169 -6.04 26.50 -3.00
CA GLU A 169 -6.09 27.84 -2.40
C GLU A 169 -5.16 27.94 -1.18
N GLN A 170 -5.08 26.90 -0.36
CA GLN A 170 -4.10 26.85 0.73
C GLN A 170 -2.67 26.86 0.19
N ALA A 171 -2.37 26.04 -0.84
CA ALA A 171 -1.03 26.00 -1.43
C ALA A 171 -0.63 27.37 -2.00
N LYS A 172 -1.55 28.02 -2.71
CA LYS A 172 -1.37 29.37 -3.24
C LYS A 172 -1.12 30.38 -2.12
N GLN A 173 -1.89 30.34 -1.04
CA GLN A 173 -1.68 31.25 0.09
C GLN A 173 -0.29 31.05 0.72
N MET A 174 0.16 29.80 0.87
CA MET A 174 1.51 29.50 1.37
C MET A 174 2.62 30.08 0.48
N ILE A 175 2.42 30.09 -0.84
CA ILE A 175 3.36 30.72 -1.79
C ILE A 175 3.35 32.24 -1.65
N LEU A 176 2.15 32.85 -1.62
CA LEU A 176 2.01 34.31 -1.53
C LEU A 176 2.50 34.87 -0.18
N ASP A 177 2.39 34.10 0.90
CA ASP A 177 2.87 34.46 2.24
C ASP A 177 4.39 34.21 2.42
N GLY A 178 5.08 33.65 1.43
CA GLY A 178 6.50 33.30 1.53
C GLY A 178 6.81 32.11 2.45
N VAL A 179 5.80 31.32 2.80
CA VAL A 179 5.95 30.07 3.56
C VAL A 179 6.55 28.98 2.67
N ALA A 180 6.14 28.95 1.41
CA ALA A 180 6.65 28.08 0.35
C ALA A 180 7.17 28.91 -0.82
N ASP A 181 8.11 28.36 -1.57
CA ASP A 181 8.70 29.03 -2.73
C ASP A 181 8.06 28.54 -4.04
N VAL A 182 7.74 27.25 -4.11
CA VAL A 182 7.31 26.58 -5.35
C VAL A 182 6.18 25.57 -5.08
N LEU A 183 5.09 25.67 -5.83
CA LEU A 183 4.03 24.68 -5.88
C LEU A 183 4.30 23.68 -7.01
N PHE A 184 4.47 22.40 -6.65
CA PHE A 184 4.52 21.30 -7.60
C PHE A 184 3.15 20.61 -7.69
N SER A 185 2.44 20.81 -8.80
CA SER A 185 1.04 20.38 -8.95
C SER A 185 0.69 19.98 -10.39
N GLY A 186 -0.46 19.32 -10.57
CA GLY A 186 -1.01 19.06 -11.90
C GLY A 186 -1.35 20.37 -12.63
N ALA A 187 -1.25 20.37 -13.96
CA ALA A 187 -1.52 21.54 -14.78
C ALA A 187 -2.93 22.12 -14.55
N LYS A 188 -2.99 23.43 -14.30
CA LYS A 188 -4.23 24.21 -14.15
C LYS A 188 -4.30 25.30 -15.24
N PRO A 189 -5.50 25.75 -15.64
CA PRO A 189 -5.63 26.89 -16.54
C PRO A 189 -4.99 28.16 -15.96
N LYS A 190 -4.30 28.94 -16.81
CA LYS A 190 -3.67 30.24 -16.45
C LYS A 190 -4.73 31.23 -15.96
N SER A 191 -4.95 31.35 -14.65
CA SER A 191 -5.65 32.51 -14.03
C SER A 191 -5.67 32.50 -12.49
N GLN A 192 -5.02 31.56 -11.81
CA GLN A 192 -5.20 31.37 -10.36
C GLN A 192 -4.15 32.08 -9.48
N GLY A 193 -3.67 33.26 -9.88
CA GLY A 193 -2.85 34.14 -9.04
C GLY A 193 -1.40 33.70 -8.77
N LEU A 194 -0.95 32.59 -9.37
CA LEU A 194 0.46 32.16 -9.39
C LEU A 194 1.00 32.21 -10.81
N GLU A 195 2.31 32.40 -10.94
CA GLU A 195 3.03 32.28 -12.20
C GLU A 195 3.38 30.82 -12.46
N THR A 196 2.94 30.27 -13.60
CA THR A 196 3.33 28.92 -14.03
C THR A 196 4.57 29.00 -14.91
N LEU A 197 5.63 28.31 -14.50
CA LEU A 197 6.88 28.23 -15.24
C LEU A 197 6.78 27.26 -16.43
N PRO A 198 7.60 27.44 -17.48
CA PRO A 198 7.75 26.44 -18.53
C PRO A 198 8.33 25.12 -17.98
N GLY A 199 8.40 24.06 -18.81
CA GLY A 199 8.96 22.77 -18.39
C GLY A 199 7.96 21.86 -17.68
N ALA A 200 6.80 21.62 -18.31
CA ALA A 200 5.86 20.62 -17.81
C ALA A 200 6.50 19.22 -17.83
N VAL A 201 6.26 18.43 -16.79
CA VAL A 201 6.82 17.08 -16.60
C VAL A 201 5.71 16.05 -16.41
N HIS A 202 6.05 14.77 -16.53
CA HIS A 202 5.12 13.67 -16.27
C HIS A 202 5.47 12.96 -14.95
N CYS A 203 4.52 12.96 -14.03
CA CYS A 203 4.60 12.14 -12.81
C CYS A 203 3.90 10.79 -12.96
N ASP A 204 3.05 10.69 -13.98
CA ASP A 204 2.27 9.52 -14.35
C ASP A 204 3.00 8.60 -15.33
N ASP A 205 2.42 7.43 -15.51
CA ASP A 205 2.75 6.39 -16.46
C ASP A 205 1.63 6.31 -17.49
N SER A 206 1.45 7.38 -18.28
CA SER A 206 0.59 7.49 -19.48
C SER A 206 -0.77 8.16 -19.28
N GLY A 207 -0.97 8.92 -18.22
CA GLY A 207 -2.17 9.72 -17.98
C GLY A 207 -2.95 9.34 -16.71
N ALA A 208 -4.22 9.75 -16.69
CA ALA A 208 -5.18 9.36 -15.66
C ALA A 208 -6.26 8.43 -16.24
N GLY A 209 -6.61 7.42 -15.46
CA GLY A 209 -7.65 6.44 -15.76
C GLY A 209 -8.63 6.29 -14.59
N VAL A 210 -9.44 5.23 -14.63
CA VAL A 210 -10.22 4.83 -13.47
C VAL A 210 -9.32 4.00 -12.56
N LEU A 211 -9.13 4.46 -11.32
CA LEU A 211 -8.48 3.71 -10.25
C LEU A 211 -9.40 2.57 -9.83
N LEU A 212 -8.85 1.36 -9.80
CA LEU A 212 -9.55 0.12 -9.47
C LEU A 212 -8.83 -0.57 -8.30
N ARG A 213 -9.58 -1.42 -7.59
CA ARG A 213 -8.97 -2.36 -6.66
C ARG A 213 -7.99 -3.30 -7.39
N LYS A 214 -6.90 -3.67 -6.72
CA LYS A 214 -5.95 -4.68 -7.23
C LYS A 214 -6.66 -6.01 -7.55
N GLY A 215 -6.47 -6.50 -8.77
CA GLY A 215 -7.13 -7.69 -9.31
C GLY A 215 -8.56 -7.47 -9.78
N SER A 216 -9.02 -6.23 -9.90
CA SER A 216 -10.37 -5.93 -10.40
C SER A 216 -10.54 -6.45 -11.84
N HIS A 217 -11.71 -7.01 -12.12
CA HIS A 217 -12.09 -7.48 -13.45
C HIS A 217 -12.67 -6.35 -14.34
N ILE A 218 -12.84 -5.12 -13.81
CA ILE A 218 -13.53 -4.02 -14.50
C ILE A 218 -12.81 -3.61 -15.78
N ALA A 219 -11.48 -3.52 -15.75
CA ALA A 219 -10.68 -3.19 -16.94
C ALA A 219 -10.99 -4.13 -18.13
N ARG A 220 -11.39 -5.39 -17.87
CA ARG A 220 -11.68 -6.38 -18.92
C ARG A 220 -12.86 -6.00 -19.80
N TRP A 221 -13.87 -5.33 -19.26
CA TRP A 221 -15.01 -4.85 -20.04
C TRP A 221 -14.94 -3.34 -20.31
N TRP A 222 -14.33 -2.58 -19.39
CA TRP A 222 -14.14 -1.14 -19.54
C TRP A 222 -13.21 -0.83 -20.71
N ASP A 223 -12.01 -1.44 -20.75
CA ASP A 223 -11.00 -1.08 -21.73
C ASP A 223 -11.44 -1.38 -23.16
N PRO A 224 -12.06 -2.54 -23.50
CA PRO A 224 -12.60 -2.76 -24.84
C PRO A 224 -13.72 -1.78 -25.20
N ALA A 225 -14.59 -1.42 -24.26
CA ALA A 225 -15.65 -0.44 -24.50
C ALA A 225 -15.08 0.97 -24.71
N PHE A 226 -14.09 1.37 -23.90
CA PHE A 226 -13.40 2.63 -24.05
C PHE A 226 -12.61 2.69 -25.36
N LYS A 227 -11.94 1.62 -25.78
CA LYS A 227 -11.28 1.54 -27.09
C LYS A 227 -12.27 1.78 -28.22
N LYS A 228 -13.43 1.11 -28.20
CA LYS A 228 -14.49 1.36 -29.20
C LYS A 228 -14.95 2.81 -29.18
N PHE A 229 -15.14 3.39 -28.00
CA PHE A 229 -15.52 4.78 -27.83
C PHE A 229 -14.48 5.74 -28.42
N TYR A 230 -13.20 5.49 -28.11
CA TYR A 230 -12.06 6.28 -28.56
C TYR A 230 -11.87 6.21 -30.08
N PHE A 231 -11.75 5.00 -30.64
CA PHE A 231 -11.51 4.80 -32.07
C PHE A 231 -12.69 5.18 -32.96
N SER A 232 -13.90 5.32 -32.41
CA SER A 232 -15.04 5.86 -33.15
C SER A 232 -14.99 7.38 -33.36
N GLY A 233 -14.09 8.10 -32.67
CA GLY A 233 -14.05 9.56 -32.63
C GLY A 233 -15.10 10.21 -31.72
N GLU A 234 -16.09 9.46 -31.24
CA GLU A 234 -17.12 9.98 -30.32
C GLU A 234 -16.53 10.41 -28.97
N TYR A 235 -15.40 9.82 -28.54
CA TYR A 235 -14.67 10.29 -27.34
C TYR A 235 -14.17 11.74 -27.51
N ASN A 236 -13.51 12.03 -28.63
CA ASN A 236 -12.98 13.38 -28.89
C ASN A 236 -14.12 14.39 -29.09
N LYS A 237 -15.24 13.96 -29.67
CA LYS A 237 -16.46 14.76 -29.76
C LYS A 237 -17.04 15.07 -28.38
N LEU A 238 -17.19 14.07 -27.50
CA LEU A 238 -17.63 14.28 -26.12
C LEU A 238 -16.71 15.26 -25.39
N CYS A 239 -15.40 15.13 -25.57
CA CYS A 239 -14.43 16.07 -25.00
C CYS A 239 -14.70 17.51 -25.45
N TRP A 240 -14.81 17.75 -26.76
CA TRP A 240 -15.08 19.08 -27.31
C TRP A 240 -16.42 19.66 -26.83
N GLU A 241 -17.46 18.84 -26.78
CA GLU A 241 -18.78 19.24 -26.24
C GLU A 241 -18.68 19.62 -24.75
N ALA A 242 -17.97 18.83 -23.95
CA ALA A 242 -17.76 19.08 -22.53
C ALA A 242 -16.97 20.38 -22.27
N GLU A 243 -15.90 20.66 -23.03
CA GLU A 243 -15.16 21.92 -22.92
C GLU A 243 -16.05 23.14 -23.14
N ARG A 244 -16.90 23.09 -24.18
CA ARG A 244 -17.87 24.15 -24.48
C ARG A 244 -18.95 24.27 -23.41
N LYS A 245 -19.47 23.13 -22.95
CA LYS A 245 -20.54 23.06 -21.95
C LYS A 245 -20.08 23.59 -20.59
N TYR A 246 -18.84 23.32 -20.20
CA TYR A 246 -18.32 23.69 -18.88
C TYR A 246 -17.44 24.96 -18.89
N GLY A 247 -17.09 25.45 -20.07
CA GLY A 247 -16.35 26.71 -20.28
C GLY A 247 -14.88 26.64 -19.87
N GLU A 248 -14.31 25.43 -19.78
CA GLU A 248 -12.94 25.18 -19.36
C GLU A 248 -12.30 24.10 -20.23
N ARG A 249 -11.00 24.21 -20.49
CA ARG A 249 -10.27 23.20 -21.28
C ARG A 249 -10.11 21.90 -20.51
N LEU A 250 -10.20 20.79 -21.23
CA LEU A 250 -9.99 19.44 -20.75
C LEU A 250 -8.69 18.89 -21.32
N SER A 251 -7.93 18.19 -20.49
CA SER A 251 -6.74 17.45 -20.94
C SER A 251 -7.14 16.08 -21.53
N CYS A 252 -7.91 16.08 -22.61
CA CYS A 252 -8.34 14.84 -23.26
C CYS A 252 -7.21 14.19 -24.05
N LEU A 253 -7.28 12.86 -24.23
CA LEU A 253 -6.42 12.17 -25.19
C LEU A 253 -6.51 12.78 -26.60
N PRO A 254 -5.39 12.79 -27.36
CA PRO A 254 -5.38 13.21 -28.76
C PRO A 254 -6.27 12.31 -29.61
N ARG A 255 -6.57 12.73 -30.84
CA ARG A 255 -7.31 11.87 -31.78
C ARG A 255 -6.48 10.64 -32.16
N PRO A 256 -7.11 9.52 -32.58
CA PRO A 256 -6.38 8.33 -32.98
C PRO A 256 -5.27 8.58 -34.01
N GLU A 257 -5.47 9.51 -34.94
CA GLU A 257 -4.49 9.87 -35.99
C GLU A 257 -3.30 10.69 -35.45
N GLU A 258 -3.47 11.32 -34.29
CA GLU A 258 -2.48 12.19 -33.63
C GLU A 258 -1.84 11.49 -32.41
N ALA A 259 -2.31 10.29 -32.06
CA ALA A 259 -1.87 9.54 -30.90
C ALA A 259 -0.44 9.04 -31.07
N ASN A 260 0.36 9.17 -30.00
CA ASN A 260 1.72 8.65 -30.01
C ASN A 260 1.75 7.10 -29.94
N PHE A 261 2.88 6.52 -30.34
CA PHE A 261 3.07 5.07 -30.39
C PHE A 261 2.83 4.37 -29.03
N ARG A 262 3.21 4.99 -27.92
CA ARG A 262 3.03 4.42 -26.57
C ARG A 262 1.55 4.27 -26.23
N LEU A 263 0.77 5.32 -26.46
CA LEU A 263 -0.68 5.32 -26.26
C LEU A 263 -1.35 4.29 -27.17
N LEU A 264 -1.00 4.25 -28.47
CA LEU A 264 -1.53 3.29 -29.42
C LEU A 264 -1.20 1.83 -29.05
N THR A 265 0.01 1.56 -28.55
CA THR A 265 0.41 0.23 -28.07
C THR A 265 -0.45 -0.22 -26.88
N GLN A 266 -0.72 0.66 -25.93
CA GLN A 266 -1.61 0.35 -24.79
C GLN A 266 -3.06 0.13 -25.26
N LEU A 267 -3.54 0.98 -26.17
CA LEU A 267 -4.89 0.87 -26.73
C LEU A 267 -5.08 -0.37 -27.61
N THR A 268 -4.02 -1.03 -28.07
CA THR A 268 -4.10 -2.25 -28.92
C THR A 268 -3.82 -3.55 -28.18
N ALA A 269 -3.35 -3.49 -26.93
CA ALA A 269 -3.10 -4.67 -26.11
C ALA A 269 -4.36 -5.53 -25.87
N SER A 270 -4.20 -6.86 -25.91
CA SER A 270 -5.28 -7.82 -25.68
C SER A 270 -5.64 -7.93 -24.19
N ALA A 271 -6.87 -8.36 -23.90
CA ALA A 271 -7.32 -8.62 -22.55
C ALA A 271 -6.63 -9.86 -21.95
N GLN A 272 -6.35 -9.81 -20.64
CA GLN A 272 -5.65 -10.87 -19.91
C GLN A 272 -6.64 -11.88 -19.31
N GLU A 273 -6.23 -13.16 -19.30
CA GLU A 273 -7.03 -14.32 -18.87
C GLU A 273 -7.41 -14.38 -17.37
N ASP A 274 -8.34 -15.29 -17.09
CA ASP A 274 -9.15 -15.43 -15.88
C ASP A 274 -8.56 -16.40 -14.84
N GLU A 275 -7.35 -16.12 -14.35
CA GLU A 275 -6.80 -16.81 -13.17
C GLU A 275 -7.06 -16.00 -11.89
N TYR A 276 -7.40 -16.69 -10.79
CA TYR A 276 -7.55 -16.06 -9.47
C TYR A 276 -6.25 -15.40 -9.02
N LEU A 277 -6.31 -14.11 -8.69
CA LEU A 277 -5.17 -13.35 -8.21
C LEU A 277 -5.08 -13.43 -6.68
N TRP A 278 -4.09 -14.18 -6.19
CA TRP A 278 -3.78 -14.24 -4.75
C TRP A 278 -3.10 -12.96 -4.29
N ARG A 279 -3.70 -12.26 -3.34
CA ARG A 279 -3.26 -10.94 -2.86
C ARG A 279 -2.63 -11.07 -1.49
N PHE A 280 -1.35 -10.75 -1.43
CA PHE A 280 -0.58 -10.67 -0.20
C PHE A 280 -0.38 -9.20 0.15
N VAL A 281 -0.38 -8.86 1.43
CA VAL A 281 -0.16 -7.47 1.87
C VAL A 281 1.07 -7.30 2.75
N VAL A 282 1.67 -6.12 2.60
CA VAL A 282 2.74 -5.55 3.42
C VAL A 282 2.42 -4.11 3.78
N SER A 283 3.07 -3.56 4.80
CA SER A 283 2.94 -2.13 5.12
C SER A 283 3.71 -1.21 4.17
N GLY A 284 4.70 -1.74 3.43
CA GLY A 284 5.58 -0.96 2.57
C GLY A 284 6.55 -0.03 3.29
N ALA A 285 6.74 -0.20 4.60
CA ALA A 285 7.55 0.70 5.44
C ALA A 285 8.62 0.00 6.29
N ILE A 286 8.95 -1.26 6.00
CA ILE A 286 9.85 -2.10 6.82
C ILE A 286 11.04 -2.54 5.97
N ALA A 287 12.09 -1.74 5.88
CA ALA A 287 13.33 -2.15 5.21
C ALA A 287 14.15 -3.11 6.11
N PRO A 288 14.87 -4.09 5.53
CA PRO A 288 14.92 -4.47 4.11
C PRO A 288 13.84 -5.48 3.68
N TYR A 289 12.86 -5.77 4.53
CA TYR A 289 11.83 -6.79 4.29
C TYR A 289 10.82 -6.42 3.21
N SER A 290 10.18 -5.25 3.32
CA SER A 290 9.17 -4.76 2.38
C SER A 290 9.05 -3.25 2.53
N PHE A 291 9.54 -2.51 1.54
CA PHE A 291 9.59 -1.05 1.59
C PHE A 291 9.45 -0.43 0.19
N LEU A 292 8.99 0.81 0.14
CA LEU A 292 9.04 1.59 -1.10
C LEU A 292 10.43 2.20 -1.27
N THR A 293 11.00 2.09 -2.47
CA THR A 293 12.18 2.88 -2.86
C THR A 293 11.85 4.37 -2.90
N LYS A 294 12.87 5.23 -3.07
CA LYS A 294 12.64 6.67 -3.21
C LYS A 294 11.78 7.00 -4.43
N GLU A 295 11.83 6.18 -5.48
CA GLU A 295 11.03 6.28 -6.70
C GLU A 295 9.60 5.73 -6.53
N GLY A 296 9.27 5.22 -5.34
CA GLY A 296 7.95 4.70 -4.99
C GLY A 296 7.70 3.26 -5.41
N LYS A 297 8.72 2.47 -5.77
CA LYS A 297 8.55 1.06 -6.15
C LYS A 297 8.57 0.16 -4.92
N LEU A 298 7.58 -0.73 -4.77
CA LEU A 298 7.62 -1.75 -3.71
C LEU A 298 8.71 -2.79 -4.01
N VAL A 299 9.66 -2.93 -3.09
CA VAL A 299 10.80 -3.86 -3.12
C VAL A 299 11.03 -4.51 -1.75
N GLY A 300 11.97 -5.45 -1.67
CA GLY A 300 12.43 -6.04 -0.41
C GLY A 300 12.36 -7.56 -0.40
N TRP A 301 13.02 -8.16 0.60
CA TRP A 301 13.13 -9.61 0.75
C TRP A 301 11.78 -10.34 0.68
N THR A 302 10.75 -9.80 1.36
CA THR A 302 9.42 -10.40 1.43
C THR A 302 8.77 -10.43 0.06
N LYS A 303 8.89 -9.36 -0.75
CA LYS A 303 8.32 -9.32 -2.10
C LYS A 303 8.89 -10.45 -2.96
N ASP A 304 10.21 -10.60 -2.94
CA ASP A 304 10.90 -11.57 -3.76
C ASP A 304 10.63 -13.00 -3.28
N PHE A 305 10.57 -13.20 -1.96
CA PHE A 305 10.21 -14.48 -1.35
C PHE A 305 8.79 -14.91 -1.73
N ILE A 306 7.80 -14.02 -1.59
CA ILE A 306 6.41 -14.34 -1.95
C ILE A 306 6.30 -14.67 -3.44
N SER A 307 6.98 -13.89 -4.29
CA SER A 307 6.99 -14.11 -5.75
C SER A 307 7.56 -15.49 -6.10
N GLU A 308 8.62 -15.92 -5.43
CA GLU A 308 9.25 -17.22 -5.68
C GLU A 308 8.38 -18.39 -5.23
N VAL A 309 7.77 -18.32 -4.04
CA VAL A 309 6.83 -19.35 -3.58
C VAL A 309 5.63 -19.46 -4.54
N CYS A 310 5.09 -18.33 -5.00
CA CYS A 310 4.01 -18.31 -5.98
C CYS A 310 4.40 -18.89 -7.34
N ARG A 311 5.63 -18.62 -7.81
CA ARG A 311 6.20 -19.23 -9.02
C ARG A 311 6.27 -20.74 -8.91
N ILE A 312 6.79 -21.26 -7.79
CA ILE A 312 6.86 -22.70 -7.51
C ILE A 312 5.46 -23.32 -7.44
N ALA A 313 4.51 -22.60 -6.84
CA ALA A 313 3.12 -23.03 -6.74
C ALA A 313 2.33 -22.95 -8.06
N LYS A 314 2.89 -22.28 -9.09
CA LYS A 314 2.18 -21.92 -10.33
C LYS A 314 0.87 -21.18 -10.04
N LYS A 315 0.94 -20.17 -9.16
CA LYS A 315 -0.18 -19.31 -8.79
C LYS A 315 0.09 -17.87 -9.20
N LYS A 316 -0.90 -17.21 -9.81
CA LYS A 316 -0.86 -15.76 -10.00
C LYS A 316 -1.00 -15.05 -8.66
N CYS A 317 0.06 -14.36 -8.24
CA CYS A 317 0.10 -13.62 -6.98
C CYS A 317 0.46 -12.16 -7.21
N VAL A 318 0.02 -11.30 -6.30
CA VAL A 318 0.47 -9.92 -6.17
C VAL A 318 0.76 -9.59 -4.72
N LEU A 319 1.80 -8.79 -4.50
CA LEU A 319 2.07 -8.14 -3.22
C LEU A 319 1.60 -6.69 -3.31
N MET A 320 0.72 -6.28 -2.40
CA MET A 320 0.12 -4.95 -2.34
C MET A 320 0.25 -4.31 -0.95
N LEU A 321 -0.23 -3.08 -0.76
CA LEU A 321 -0.02 -2.26 0.43
C LEU A 321 -1.25 -2.22 1.33
N ALA A 322 -1.12 -2.61 2.59
CA ALA A 322 -2.17 -2.40 3.56
C ALA A 322 -1.62 -1.90 4.88
N LYS A 323 -2.41 -1.07 5.57
CA LYS A 323 -2.11 -0.71 6.95
C LYS A 323 -2.22 -1.95 7.82
N VAL A 324 -1.41 -2.03 8.87
CA VAL A 324 -1.44 -3.12 9.87
C VAL A 324 -2.85 -3.37 10.41
N ALA A 325 -3.64 -2.31 10.59
CA ALA A 325 -5.03 -2.37 11.04
C ALA A 325 -5.95 -3.19 10.14
N GLU A 326 -5.65 -3.30 8.83
CA GLU A 326 -6.42 -4.10 7.88
C GLU A 326 -6.20 -5.60 8.06
N CYS A 327 -5.05 -5.99 8.62
CA CYS A 327 -4.71 -7.37 8.94
C CYS A 327 -5.18 -7.76 10.34
N THR A 328 -4.96 -6.88 11.32
CA THR A 328 -5.27 -7.12 12.73
C THR A 328 -5.78 -5.84 13.38
N ALA A 329 -6.90 -5.92 14.09
CA ALA A 329 -7.34 -4.89 15.01
C ALA A 329 -7.06 -5.33 16.47
N ARG A 330 -6.93 -4.39 17.39
CA ARG A 330 -6.73 -4.67 18.80
C ARG A 330 -7.66 -3.80 19.63
N ASP A 331 -8.25 -4.40 20.66
CA ASP A 331 -8.97 -3.70 21.72
C ASP A 331 -8.50 -4.26 23.07
N GLY A 332 -7.91 -3.41 23.91
CA GLY A 332 -7.16 -3.83 25.09
C GLY A 332 -6.05 -4.82 24.74
N GLU A 333 -5.99 -5.96 25.42
CA GLU A 333 -5.01 -7.05 25.14
C GLU A 333 -5.47 -8.02 24.05
N ILE A 334 -6.70 -7.87 23.53
CA ILE A 334 -7.32 -8.85 22.64
C ILE A 334 -7.06 -8.50 21.18
N PHE A 335 -6.58 -9.49 20.41
CA PHE A 335 -6.38 -9.38 18.96
C PHE A 335 -7.61 -9.85 18.20
N TYR A 336 -8.13 -8.98 17.34
CA TYR A 336 -9.22 -9.24 16.43
C TYR A 336 -8.72 -9.27 14.98
N PRO A 337 -9.41 -10.00 14.10
CA PRO A 337 -9.22 -9.86 12.67
C PRO A 337 -9.42 -8.41 12.18
N GLY A 338 -8.47 -7.94 11.37
CA GLY A 338 -8.65 -6.67 10.67
C GLY A 338 -9.73 -6.75 9.60
N PRO A 339 -10.43 -5.64 9.31
CA PRO A 339 -11.52 -5.61 8.34
C PRO A 339 -11.05 -5.99 6.93
N GLY A 340 -9.88 -5.54 6.48
CA GLY A 340 -9.35 -5.92 5.16
C GLY A 340 -9.23 -7.43 4.95
N LEU A 341 -8.60 -8.13 5.89
CA LEU A 341 -8.46 -9.58 5.80
C LEU A 341 -9.82 -10.28 5.89
N GLN A 342 -10.74 -9.79 6.73
CA GLN A 342 -12.06 -10.38 6.91
C GLN A 342 -13.10 -10.02 5.85
N GLN A 343 -12.90 -8.96 5.08
CA GLN A 343 -13.76 -8.65 3.94
C GLN A 343 -13.27 -9.32 2.67
N GLY A 344 -12.06 -9.89 2.70
CA GLY A 344 -11.47 -10.57 1.56
C GLY A 344 -10.83 -9.58 0.60
N ASN A 345 -10.45 -8.41 1.13
CA ASN A 345 -9.79 -7.33 0.41
C ASN A 345 -8.48 -7.86 -0.20
N PHE A 346 -7.83 -8.74 0.56
CA PHE A 346 -6.68 -9.54 0.22
C PHE A 346 -6.76 -10.91 0.92
N ASP A 347 -5.89 -11.83 0.55
CA ASP A 347 -5.92 -13.24 0.97
C ASP A 347 -4.96 -13.53 2.14
N ALA A 348 -3.89 -12.73 2.25
CA ALA A 348 -2.80 -12.98 3.18
C ALA A 348 -2.11 -11.71 3.66
N CYS A 349 -1.72 -11.70 4.93
CA CYS A 349 -0.86 -10.72 5.58
C CYS A 349 0.52 -11.34 5.85
N THR A 350 1.59 -10.66 5.44
CA THR A 350 2.95 -11.20 5.52
C THR A 350 3.70 -10.65 6.74
N GLY A 351 4.68 -11.41 7.25
CA GLY A 351 5.53 -10.95 8.35
C GLY A 351 4.89 -11.04 9.75
N TYR A 352 3.91 -11.92 9.94
CA TYR A 352 3.21 -12.09 11.22
C TYR A 352 3.70 -13.32 11.98
N PHE A 353 3.77 -13.20 13.30
CA PHE A 353 4.07 -14.32 14.18
C PHE A 353 2.82 -15.15 14.44
N ASN A 354 2.95 -16.46 14.29
CA ASN A 354 1.96 -17.43 14.72
C ASN A 354 2.02 -17.55 16.25
N THR A 355 1.04 -16.98 16.95
CA THR A 355 0.91 -17.07 18.42
C THR A 355 -0.43 -17.69 18.78
N TYR A 356 -0.53 -18.28 19.98
CA TYR A 356 -1.78 -18.84 20.49
C TYR A 356 -2.95 -17.83 20.44
N GLU A 357 -2.70 -16.58 20.80
CA GLU A 357 -3.71 -15.51 20.80
C GLU A 357 -4.26 -15.27 19.39
N ARG A 358 -3.38 -15.29 18.38
CA ARG A 358 -3.75 -15.07 16.97
C ARG A 358 -4.41 -16.29 16.34
N GLN A 359 -4.01 -17.52 16.69
CA GLN A 359 -4.64 -18.75 16.18
C GLN A 359 -6.14 -18.86 16.49
N ASN A 360 -6.62 -18.13 17.50
CA ASN A 360 -8.05 -18.02 17.76
C ASN A 360 -8.81 -17.44 16.55
N SER A 361 -8.17 -16.56 15.77
CA SER A 361 -8.78 -15.70 14.77
C SER A 361 -8.23 -15.87 13.35
N PHE A 362 -7.06 -16.49 13.20
CA PHE A 362 -6.33 -16.59 11.93
C PHE A 362 -5.71 -17.97 11.73
N ASP A 363 -5.47 -18.33 10.47
CA ASP A 363 -4.62 -19.46 10.10
C ASP A 363 -3.25 -18.97 9.63
N PHE A 364 -2.25 -19.82 9.75
CA PHE A 364 -0.87 -19.49 9.41
C PHE A 364 -0.25 -20.52 8.48
N THR A 365 0.60 -20.05 7.59
CA THR A 365 1.52 -20.92 6.84
C THR A 365 2.63 -21.45 7.74
N ASP A 366 3.41 -22.40 7.20
CA ASP A 366 4.69 -22.78 7.76
C ASP A 366 5.59 -21.53 7.96
N PRO A 367 6.41 -21.52 9.01
CA PRO A 367 7.32 -20.41 9.29
C PRO A 367 8.45 -20.39 8.26
N TYR A 368 8.81 -19.19 7.82
CA TYR A 368 9.94 -18.97 6.90
C TYR A 368 11.07 -18.16 7.53
N LEU A 369 10.82 -17.45 8.64
CA LEU A 369 11.86 -16.86 9.48
C LEU A 369 11.78 -17.40 10.91
N VAL A 370 12.95 -17.66 11.50
CA VAL A 370 13.08 -17.92 12.93
C VAL A 370 12.90 -16.62 13.72
N SER A 371 12.51 -16.78 14.97
CA SER A 371 12.34 -15.70 15.90
C SER A 371 12.67 -16.21 17.29
N ASP A 372 13.24 -15.34 18.10
CA ASP A 372 13.45 -15.53 19.52
C ASP A 372 13.35 -14.17 20.22
N ALA A 373 13.09 -14.23 21.52
CA ALA A 373 13.08 -13.10 22.43
C ALA A 373 14.17 -13.26 23.49
N SER A 374 14.65 -12.13 23.98
CA SER A 374 15.63 -12.02 25.05
C SER A 374 15.27 -10.87 25.99
N PHE A 375 16.03 -10.74 27.06
CA PHE A 375 15.91 -9.63 27.99
C PHE A 375 17.08 -8.67 27.80
N TYR A 376 16.76 -7.37 27.78
CA TYR A 376 17.75 -6.30 27.83
C TYR A 376 17.73 -5.64 29.20
N VAL A 377 18.90 -5.34 29.74
CA VAL A 377 19.09 -4.70 31.05
C VAL A 377 20.05 -3.53 30.94
N LEU A 378 20.17 -2.72 32.00
CA LEU A 378 21.23 -1.73 32.08
C LEU A 378 22.62 -2.39 31.98
N PRO A 379 23.60 -1.76 31.31
CA PRO A 379 24.96 -2.27 31.21
C PRO A 379 25.55 -2.65 32.58
N GLY A 380 26.16 -3.84 32.65
CA GLY A 380 26.68 -4.44 33.88
C GLY A 380 25.63 -5.18 34.71
N ASN A 381 24.37 -5.25 34.24
CA ASN A 381 23.25 -5.91 34.90
C ASN A 381 23.19 -5.61 36.42
N PRO A 382 23.06 -4.34 36.84
CA PRO A 382 23.23 -3.93 38.25
C PRO A 382 22.18 -4.55 39.19
N LYS A 383 21.00 -4.89 38.66
CA LYS A 383 19.91 -5.54 39.39
C LYS A 383 20.07 -7.06 39.48
N LYS A 384 21.10 -7.62 38.83
CA LYS A 384 21.37 -9.06 38.76
C LYS A 384 20.13 -9.83 38.28
N PHE A 385 19.47 -9.31 37.25
CA PHE A 385 18.35 -9.98 36.62
C PHE A 385 18.86 -11.24 35.93
N ASP A 386 18.26 -12.38 36.25
CA ASP A 386 18.65 -13.69 35.73
C ASP A 386 17.45 -14.34 35.03
N PRO A 387 17.41 -14.32 33.68
CA PRO A 387 16.29 -14.85 32.92
C PRO A 387 16.19 -16.38 33.01
N SER A 388 17.21 -17.10 33.48
CA SER A 388 17.11 -18.54 33.73
C SER A 388 16.16 -18.86 34.89
N LYS A 389 15.95 -17.92 35.83
CA LYS A 389 15.06 -18.10 36.98
C LYS A 389 13.58 -18.13 36.58
N GLY A 390 12.77 -18.80 37.39
CA GLY A 390 11.31 -18.90 37.20
C GLY A 390 10.51 -17.78 37.86
N ASP A 391 11.12 -16.95 38.72
CA ASP A 391 10.42 -15.91 39.47
C ASP A 391 11.07 -14.54 39.25
N TYR A 392 10.32 -13.67 38.58
CA TYR A 392 10.66 -12.28 38.27
C TYR A 392 9.86 -11.29 39.13
N SER A 393 9.10 -11.73 40.13
CA SER A 393 8.15 -10.88 40.87
C SER A 393 8.79 -9.68 41.57
N LYS A 394 10.08 -9.78 41.90
CA LYS A 394 10.86 -8.68 42.50
C LYS A 394 11.35 -7.62 41.50
N PHE A 395 11.16 -7.86 40.20
CA PHE A 395 11.61 -6.98 39.13
C PHE A 395 10.43 -6.32 38.44
N VAL A 396 10.65 -5.10 37.94
CA VAL A 396 9.74 -4.41 37.04
C VAL A 396 10.18 -4.69 35.61
N LEU A 397 9.32 -5.32 34.84
CA LEU A 397 9.57 -5.60 33.43
C LEU A 397 8.93 -4.52 32.56
N VAL A 398 9.49 -4.30 31.37
CA VAL A 398 8.86 -3.48 30.32
C VAL A 398 8.71 -4.29 29.04
N ARG A 399 7.70 -3.98 28.24
CA ARG A 399 7.50 -4.48 26.87
C ARG A 399 7.02 -3.36 25.95
N ALA A 400 7.26 -3.52 24.65
CA ALA A 400 6.64 -2.64 23.67
C ALA A 400 5.17 -3.01 23.45
N ASP A 401 4.35 -2.02 23.16
CA ASP A 401 2.95 -2.19 22.84
C ASP A 401 2.83 -3.07 21.58
N THR A 402 1.84 -3.98 21.57
CA THR A 402 1.61 -5.00 20.53
C THR A 402 2.71 -6.07 20.36
N SER A 403 3.74 -6.10 21.22
CA SER A 403 4.76 -7.16 21.16
C SER A 403 4.19 -8.53 21.56
N ILE A 404 4.76 -9.58 20.97
CA ILE A 404 4.48 -10.96 21.39
C ILE A 404 5.13 -11.32 22.74
N THR A 405 6.05 -10.48 23.22
CA THR A 405 6.72 -10.58 24.52
C THR A 405 5.84 -10.01 25.64
N ASN A 406 4.68 -10.63 25.83
CA ASN A 406 3.63 -10.20 26.74
C ASN A 406 3.52 -11.08 28.00
N ASP A 407 2.56 -10.73 28.85
CA ASP A 407 2.17 -11.49 30.04
C ASP A 407 1.77 -12.93 29.70
N HIS A 408 0.99 -13.14 28.64
CA HIS A 408 0.64 -14.47 28.16
C HIS A 408 1.87 -15.31 27.79
N CYS A 409 2.89 -14.70 27.17
CA CYS A 409 4.16 -15.38 26.90
C CYS A 409 4.89 -15.76 28.19
N LEU A 410 5.05 -14.83 29.14
CA LEU A 410 5.70 -15.10 30.43
C LEU A 410 4.97 -16.24 31.19
N ASN A 411 3.65 -16.24 31.19
CA ASN A 411 2.83 -17.29 31.78
C ASN A 411 3.07 -18.65 31.10
N ARG A 412 3.14 -18.71 29.76
CA ARG A 412 3.46 -19.94 29.01
C ARG A 412 4.88 -20.45 29.29
N LEU A 413 5.81 -19.54 29.52
CA LEU A 413 7.20 -19.86 29.91
C LEU A 413 7.31 -20.28 31.39
N GLY A 414 6.21 -20.33 32.14
CA GLY A 414 6.20 -20.66 33.56
C GLY A 414 6.89 -19.61 34.45
N LYS A 415 6.96 -18.36 33.99
CA LYS A 415 7.60 -17.25 34.71
C LYS A 415 6.58 -16.53 35.58
N LYS A 416 6.84 -16.46 36.88
CA LYS A 416 6.10 -15.55 37.78
C LYS A 416 6.63 -14.13 37.59
N PHE A 417 5.75 -13.13 37.53
CA PHE A 417 6.16 -11.74 37.39
C PHE A 417 5.14 -10.83 38.11
N GLY A 418 5.61 -9.66 38.55
CA GLY A 418 4.79 -8.66 39.24
C GLY A 418 4.30 -7.60 38.27
N LYS A 419 5.12 -6.58 38.05
CA LYS A 419 4.77 -5.42 37.21
C LYS A 419 5.36 -5.58 35.79
N LEU A 420 4.51 -5.45 34.78
CA LEU A 420 4.89 -5.39 33.36
C LEU A 420 4.39 -4.08 32.73
N ILE A 421 5.30 -3.13 32.53
CA ILE A 421 5.02 -1.83 31.93
C ILE A 421 4.88 -2.00 30.41
N THR A 422 3.84 -1.41 29.82
CA THR A 422 3.65 -1.37 28.37
C THR A 422 4.00 0.02 27.86
N VAL A 423 4.88 0.11 26.88
CA VAL A 423 5.32 1.38 26.28
C VAL A 423 5.13 1.38 24.77
N LYS A 424 4.94 2.56 24.18
CA LYS A 424 4.56 2.68 22.76
C LYS A 424 5.57 2.09 21.78
N ASP A 425 6.87 2.27 22.03
CA ASP A 425 7.92 1.90 21.10
C ASP A 425 9.25 1.59 21.80
N MET A 426 10.26 1.22 21.00
CA MET A 426 11.60 0.89 21.47
C MET A 426 12.27 2.06 22.21
N ARG A 427 12.11 3.30 21.76
CA ARG A 427 12.75 4.45 22.41
C ARG A 427 12.19 4.66 23.80
N ALA A 428 10.88 4.53 23.94
CA ALA A 428 10.22 4.56 25.24
C ALA A 428 10.71 3.41 26.15
N ALA A 429 10.90 2.20 25.62
CA ALA A 429 11.40 1.07 26.40
C ALA A 429 12.83 1.31 26.92
N ILE A 430 13.73 1.77 26.04
CA ILE A 430 15.11 2.11 26.41
C ILE A 430 15.13 3.22 27.47
N LYS A 431 14.31 4.26 27.30
CA LYS A 431 14.16 5.35 28.25
C LYS A 431 13.71 4.84 29.63
N THR A 432 12.68 3.99 29.66
CA THR A 432 12.12 3.41 30.90
C THR A 432 13.18 2.63 31.70
N ILE A 433 14.04 1.87 31.00
CA ILE A 433 15.16 1.15 31.64
C ILE A 433 16.23 2.14 32.15
N LYS A 434 16.60 3.14 31.34
CA LYS A 434 17.63 4.13 31.69
C LYS A 434 17.25 5.02 32.87
N GLU A 435 15.97 5.33 33.02
CA GLU A 435 15.44 6.12 34.14
C GLU A 435 15.21 5.29 35.41
N GLY A 436 15.43 3.97 35.34
CA GLY A 436 15.26 3.06 36.47
C GLY A 436 13.80 2.74 36.81
N GLU A 437 12.86 3.06 35.92
CA GLU A 437 11.45 2.73 36.07
C GLU A 437 11.17 1.23 35.81
N ALA A 438 12.03 0.57 35.04
CA ALA A 438 12.03 -0.86 34.82
C ALA A 438 13.44 -1.45 34.96
N ASP A 439 13.52 -2.72 35.37
CA ASP A 439 14.77 -3.46 35.56
C ASP A 439 15.20 -4.25 34.32
N ALA A 440 14.24 -4.74 33.53
CA ALA A 440 14.51 -5.51 32.32
C ALA A 440 13.44 -5.32 31.23
N TRP A 441 13.88 -5.23 29.98
CA TRP A 441 13.02 -5.13 28.80
C TRP A 441 12.92 -6.48 28.10
N PHE A 442 11.71 -7.06 28.04
CA PHE A 442 11.46 -8.32 27.35
C PHE A 442 11.07 -8.06 25.88
N THR A 443 11.92 -8.47 24.94
CA THR A 443 11.76 -8.10 23.53
C THR A 443 12.38 -9.10 22.56
N LYS A 444 11.88 -9.10 21.33
CA LYS A 444 12.50 -9.80 20.19
C LYS A 444 13.40 -8.89 19.34
N ARG A 445 13.56 -7.63 19.75
CA ARG A 445 14.43 -6.69 19.05
C ARG A 445 15.88 -7.14 19.23
N LYS A 446 16.65 -6.99 18.16
CA LYS A 446 18.10 -7.24 18.13
C LYS A 446 18.82 -5.92 17.87
N GLY A 447 20.11 -5.87 18.18
CA GLY A 447 20.96 -4.74 17.86
C GLY A 447 20.70 -3.47 18.68
N VAL A 448 20.16 -3.62 19.89
CA VAL A 448 20.02 -2.51 20.84
C VAL A 448 21.37 -2.36 21.55
N THR A 449 22.10 -1.28 21.26
CA THR A 449 23.48 -1.08 21.76
C THR A 449 23.52 -0.31 23.07
N GLU A 450 22.43 0.38 23.41
CA GLU A 450 22.33 1.20 24.62
C GLU A 450 22.06 0.40 25.89
N LEU A 451 21.73 -0.88 25.75
CA LEU A 451 21.41 -1.81 26.82
C LEU A 451 22.18 -3.12 26.61
N GLU A 452 22.34 -3.90 27.67
CA GLU A 452 22.99 -5.21 27.61
C GLU A 452 21.95 -6.30 27.30
N GLU A 453 22.14 -7.05 26.21
CA GLU A 453 21.33 -8.23 25.88
C GLU A 453 21.80 -9.45 26.68
N LEU A 454 20.89 -10.10 27.39
CA LEU A 454 21.18 -11.35 28.09
C LEU A 454 21.14 -12.54 27.12
N LYS A 455 21.92 -13.58 27.42
CA LYS A 455 22.18 -14.72 26.51
C LYS A 455 20.99 -15.66 26.33
N GLU A 456 20.10 -15.74 27.32
CA GLU A 456 18.95 -16.64 27.29
C GLU A 456 17.99 -16.24 26.17
N ARG A 457 17.39 -17.27 25.55
CA ARG A 457 16.50 -17.13 24.39
C ARG A 457 15.17 -17.78 24.70
N PHE A 458 14.10 -17.12 24.30
CA PHE A 458 12.72 -17.52 24.58
C PHE A 458 11.89 -17.49 23.30
N HIS A 459 10.92 -18.40 23.18
CA HIS A 459 9.93 -18.39 22.10
C HIS A 459 8.58 -17.99 22.67
N CYS A 460 8.04 -16.88 22.18
CA CYS A 460 6.71 -16.39 22.58
C CYS A 460 5.63 -16.76 21.55
N GLU A 461 6.07 -17.00 20.34
CA GLU A 461 5.38 -17.59 19.20
C GLU A 461 5.41 -19.11 19.27
N ASN A 462 4.48 -19.72 18.55
CA ASN A 462 4.38 -21.18 18.45
C ASN A 462 5.47 -21.76 17.55
N VAL A 463 5.88 -20.98 16.54
CA VAL A 463 6.87 -21.38 15.54
C VAL A 463 7.79 -20.21 15.20
N GLY A 464 7.44 -19.40 14.22
CA GLY A 464 8.26 -18.31 13.72
C GLY A 464 7.39 -17.32 12.94
N THR A 465 8.03 -16.55 12.06
CA THR A 465 7.34 -15.63 11.16
C THR A 465 6.72 -16.42 10.02
N SER A 466 5.42 -16.23 9.82
CA SER A 466 4.59 -16.91 8.83
C SER A 466 3.75 -15.90 8.04
N VAL A 467 3.11 -16.38 6.98
CA VAL A 467 2.01 -15.68 6.34
C VAL A 467 0.74 -15.97 7.14
N MET A 468 0.07 -14.92 7.57
CA MET A 468 -1.20 -14.98 8.28
C MET A 468 -2.35 -14.84 7.28
N THR A 469 -3.38 -15.66 7.44
CA THR A 469 -4.52 -15.73 6.55
C THR A 469 -5.81 -15.71 7.35
N ARG A 470 -6.93 -15.48 6.68
CA ARG A 470 -8.23 -15.70 7.30
C ARG A 470 -8.35 -17.16 7.73
N LYS A 471 -8.93 -17.37 8.91
CA LYS A 471 -9.29 -18.72 9.38
C LYS A 471 -10.17 -19.45 8.36
N GLY A 472 -9.82 -20.70 8.06
CA GLY A 472 -10.44 -21.53 7.03
C GLY A 472 -9.96 -21.25 5.60
N SER A 473 -8.88 -20.48 5.40
CA SER A 473 -8.34 -20.20 4.06
C SER A 473 -7.69 -21.43 3.43
N ASP A 474 -7.84 -21.61 2.12
CA ASP A 474 -7.13 -22.63 1.34
C ASP A 474 -5.66 -22.24 1.04
N LEU A 475 -5.26 -21.00 1.34
CA LEU A 475 -3.93 -20.49 1.03
C LEU A 475 -2.82 -21.34 1.67
N PRO A 476 -2.85 -21.67 2.98
CA PRO A 476 -1.81 -22.49 3.60
C PRO A 476 -1.62 -23.85 2.93
N THR A 477 -2.67 -24.45 2.36
CA THR A 477 -2.60 -25.78 1.73
C THR A 477 -1.63 -25.81 0.56
N TRP A 478 -1.78 -24.89 -0.40
CA TRP A 478 -0.89 -24.84 -1.57
C TRP A 478 0.43 -24.13 -1.22
N TRP A 479 0.39 -23.13 -0.35
CA TRP A 479 1.55 -22.37 0.07
C TRP A 479 2.59 -23.26 0.75
N ASN A 480 2.16 -24.01 1.78
CA ASN A 480 3.06 -24.86 2.56
C ASN A 480 3.69 -25.93 1.66
N ARG A 481 2.93 -26.49 0.72
CA ARG A 481 3.48 -27.43 -0.26
C ARG A 481 4.59 -26.78 -1.10
N ALA A 482 4.35 -25.61 -1.67
CA ALA A 482 5.32 -24.91 -2.51
C ALA A 482 6.56 -24.48 -1.70
N PHE A 483 6.36 -23.93 -0.50
CA PHE A 483 7.44 -23.54 0.38
C PHE A 483 8.28 -24.73 0.85
N ARG A 484 7.65 -25.86 1.21
CA ARG A 484 8.40 -27.08 1.57
C ARG A 484 9.25 -27.61 0.42
N ILE A 485 8.78 -27.52 -0.82
CA ILE A 485 9.60 -27.86 -2.01
C ILE A 485 10.80 -26.92 -2.10
N PHE A 486 10.57 -25.61 -1.98
CA PHE A 486 11.61 -24.59 -2.03
C PHE A 486 12.66 -24.75 -0.91
N TYR A 487 12.20 -25.13 0.28
CA TYR A 487 13.03 -25.36 1.45
C TYR A 487 13.82 -26.67 1.35
N ALA A 488 13.17 -27.77 1.00
CA ALA A 488 13.79 -29.10 0.96
C ALA A 488 14.91 -29.21 -0.09
N SER A 489 14.87 -28.41 -1.17
CA SER A 489 15.96 -28.36 -2.15
C SER A 489 17.19 -27.56 -1.71
N GLY A 490 17.09 -26.85 -0.58
CA GLY A 490 18.08 -25.86 -0.13
C GLY A 490 18.06 -24.55 -0.92
N ASP A 491 17.19 -24.41 -1.94
CA ASP A 491 17.07 -23.18 -2.72
C ASP A 491 16.60 -22.00 -1.86
N PHE A 492 15.76 -22.24 -0.86
CA PHE A 492 15.35 -21.21 0.10
C PHE A 492 16.54 -20.63 0.87
N ASN A 493 17.46 -21.47 1.33
CA ASN A 493 18.64 -21.01 2.08
C ASN A 493 19.61 -20.23 1.17
N ARG A 494 19.88 -20.73 -0.04
CA ARG A 494 20.63 -19.96 -1.06
C ARG A 494 19.96 -18.63 -1.41
N PHE A 495 18.63 -18.62 -1.51
CA PHE A 495 17.86 -17.39 -1.71
C PHE A 495 18.08 -16.42 -0.55
N CYS A 496 18.00 -16.89 0.70
CA CYS A 496 18.23 -16.07 1.88
C CYS A 496 19.63 -15.47 1.92
N GLU A 497 20.67 -16.25 1.67
CA GLU A 497 22.05 -15.75 1.64
C GLU A 497 22.27 -14.74 0.52
N ARG A 498 21.77 -15.02 -0.68
CA ARG A 498 21.85 -14.11 -1.82
C ARG A 498 21.17 -12.79 -1.50
N LYS A 499 19.96 -12.84 -0.92
CA LYS A 499 19.24 -11.63 -0.50
C LYS A 499 19.89 -10.93 0.67
N GLY A 500 20.54 -11.67 1.58
CA GLY A 500 21.32 -11.08 2.66
C GLY A 500 22.51 -10.28 2.15
N ARG A 501 23.22 -10.78 1.13
CA ARG A 501 24.27 -10.03 0.42
C ARG A 501 23.71 -8.81 -0.33
N GLU A 502 22.55 -8.96 -0.99
CA GLU A 502 21.91 -7.88 -1.75
C GLU A 502 21.47 -6.70 -0.86
N PHE A 503 20.98 -6.99 0.35
CA PHE A 503 20.47 -5.98 1.28
C PHE A 503 21.42 -5.63 2.43
N ASP A 504 22.63 -6.21 2.45
CA ASP A 504 23.56 -6.12 3.58
C ASP A 504 22.88 -6.41 4.93
N PHE A 505 22.18 -7.54 4.98
CA PHE A 505 21.33 -7.88 6.11
C PHE A 505 21.32 -9.38 6.38
N ASP A 506 21.54 -9.79 7.63
CA ASP A 506 21.40 -11.18 8.04
C ASP A 506 19.93 -11.49 8.34
N PHE A 507 19.23 -12.05 7.36
CA PHE A 507 17.84 -12.46 7.53
C PHE A 507 17.78 -13.72 8.39
N PRO A 508 16.94 -13.75 9.45
CA PRO A 508 16.82 -14.91 10.32
C PRO A 508 15.98 -16.00 9.64
N CYS A 509 16.45 -16.53 8.52
CA CYS A 509 15.80 -17.59 7.77
C CYS A 509 15.84 -18.91 8.53
N VAL A 510 14.87 -19.79 8.25
CA VAL A 510 14.92 -21.16 8.80
C VAL A 510 16.21 -21.88 8.36
N PRO A 511 16.87 -22.61 9.27
CA PRO A 511 18.14 -23.28 8.99
C PRO A 511 17.96 -24.35 7.90
N PRO A 512 19.02 -24.71 7.16
CA PRO A 512 18.92 -25.67 6.06
C PRO A 512 18.43 -27.05 6.53
N PRO A 513 17.79 -27.83 5.64
CA PRO A 513 17.33 -29.17 5.98
C PRO A 513 18.49 -30.07 6.39
N LYS A 514 18.24 -30.98 7.36
CA LYS A 514 19.27 -31.90 7.87
C LYS A 514 19.86 -32.74 6.75
N GLY A 515 21.19 -32.80 6.67
CA GLY A 515 21.92 -33.59 5.68
C GLY A 515 22.18 -32.88 4.34
N TRP A 516 21.80 -31.61 4.22
CA TRP A 516 22.19 -30.78 3.09
C TRP A 516 23.70 -30.48 3.12
N GLN A 517 24.40 -30.75 2.01
CA GLN A 517 25.78 -30.35 1.76
C GLN A 517 25.75 -29.36 0.58
N GLU A 518 26.47 -28.24 0.74
CA GLU A 518 26.46 -27.08 -0.16
C GLU A 518 27.04 -27.37 -1.55
#